data_AF-A0A950CTH9-F1
#
_entry.id   AF-A0A950CTH9-F1
#
_cell.length_a   1.000
_cell.length_b   1.000
_cell.length_c   1.000
_cell.angle_alpha   90.00
_cell.angle_beta   90.00
_cell.angle_gamma   90.00
#
_symmetry.space_group_name_H-M   'P 1'
#
loop_
_entity.id
_entity.type
_entity.pdbx_description
1 polymer ?
#
loop_
_entity_poly.entity_id
_entity_poly.type
_entity_poly.pdbx_seq_one_letter_code
_entity_poly.pdbx_strand_id
1 'polypeptide(L)'
;MDRAVLAVPHLKRLGLTPGQRRDEEAAMMRSLDHLRRTLSHLPLSELPLLRRENLAPYFYDWLAHPDGDDYWERSCIAAHHSRIRVPALNIGGWYDLFPAGPLDNFAGIRERGAADTACAGQKLIVGPWVHAFPPPAITGQRNFGWDSVLNWGELQYRWFDHWLKDIYNGVERERPVQIFVMNHGWRVEDEWPLARTRYTPFFLHSGGRANTLNGDGVLSMDPPSTQPPDTFAYDPMDPVPTVGAQGIHDHRHIETRSDVLVYSTPPLEEEIEVTGPVKLILFAASSAPDTDFTARLIEVAPNGYAANLCEGVIRARYRDTTRRSTLMEPGRPYQFTIDLVATSNLFRRGHRIRLEVSSSNFPRFDRNLNTGEPVAESSEPRIARQTGFHDSDLPSHLLLPVISGR
;
A
#
# COMPACT_ATOMS: atom_id res chain seq x y z
N MET A 1 0.36 13.24 18.68
CA MET A 1 -0.13 12.02 19.35
C MET A 1 0.89 11.61 20.40
N ASP A 2 0.48 11.51 21.66
CA ASP A 2 1.36 11.08 22.75
C ASP A 2 1.92 9.68 22.46
N ARG A 3 3.24 9.61 22.23
CA ARG A 3 3.99 8.38 21.95
C ARG A 3 3.88 7.31 23.06
N ALA A 4 3.29 7.66 24.21
CA ALA A 4 3.20 6.83 25.41
C ALA A 4 1.90 6.00 25.55
N VAL A 5 0.87 6.23 24.73
CA VAL A 5 -0.49 5.73 25.07
C VAL A 5 -0.70 4.23 24.76
N LEU A 6 0.01 3.66 23.79
CA LEU A 6 -0.29 2.28 23.35
C LEU A 6 0.46 1.16 24.10
N ALA A 7 1.66 1.42 24.63
CA ALA A 7 2.48 0.35 25.21
C ALA A 7 2.52 0.33 26.74
N VAL A 8 2.26 1.46 27.40
CA VAL A 8 2.20 1.57 28.88
C VAL A 8 1.13 0.64 29.50
N PRO A 9 -0.05 0.43 28.89
CA PRO A 9 -1.04 -0.51 29.45
C PRO A 9 -0.59 -1.98 29.45
N HIS A 10 0.23 -2.39 28.48
CA HIS A 10 0.72 -3.78 28.39
C HIS A 10 1.80 -4.06 29.44
N LEU A 11 2.74 -3.13 29.65
CA LEU A 11 3.77 -3.23 30.69
C LEU A 11 3.20 -3.39 32.10
N LYS A 12 2.01 -2.83 32.36
CA LYS A 12 1.30 -3.00 33.64
C LYS A 12 0.78 -4.42 33.86
N ARG A 13 0.58 -5.21 32.79
CA ARG A 13 0.06 -6.58 32.83
C ARG A 13 1.15 -7.64 33.02
N LEU A 14 2.42 -7.28 32.85
CA LEU A 14 3.57 -8.20 32.90
C LEU A 14 4.07 -8.53 34.32
N GLY A 15 3.37 -8.08 35.38
CA GLY A 15 3.79 -8.35 36.76
C GLY A 15 5.11 -7.69 37.20
N LEU A 16 5.65 -6.77 36.39
CA LEU A 16 6.91 -6.07 36.65
C LEU A 16 6.83 -5.17 37.89
N THR A 17 7.93 -5.12 38.66
CA THR A 17 8.09 -4.15 39.74
C THR A 17 8.07 -2.71 39.20
N PRO A 18 7.79 -1.69 40.03
CA PRO A 18 7.82 -0.29 39.58
C PRO A 18 9.18 0.14 39.00
N GLY A 19 10.29 -0.43 39.48
CA GLY A 19 11.63 -0.18 38.93
C GLY A 19 11.79 -0.77 37.53
N GLN A 20 11.53 -2.06 37.38
CA GLN A 20 11.58 -2.76 36.09
C GLN A 20 10.67 -2.10 35.05
N ARG A 21 9.45 -1.70 35.43
CA ARG A 21 8.54 -1.01 34.52
C ARG A 21 9.13 0.30 33.97
N ARG A 22 9.77 1.12 34.83
CA ARG A 22 10.41 2.36 34.38
C ARG A 22 11.57 2.08 33.44
N ASP A 23 12.34 1.03 33.70
CA ASP A 23 13.46 0.63 32.84
C ASP A 23 12.96 0.17 31.46
N GLU A 24 11.86 -0.58 31.41
CA GLU A 24 11.20 -1.01 30.17
C GLU A 24 10.60 0.16 29.40
N GLU A 25 9.89 1.06 30.07
CA GLU A 25 9.36 2.29 29.47
C GLU A 25 10.50 3.11 28.85
N ALA A 26 11.62 3.28 29.56
CA ALA A 26 12.78 3.99 29.04
C ALA A 26 13.46 3.27 27.87
N ALA A 27 13.56 1.93 27.90
CA ALA A 27 14.12 1.15 26.80
C ALA A 27 13.26 1.23 25.53
N MET A 28 11.95 1.18 25.69
CA MET A 28 11.00 1.36 24.61
C MET A 28 11.06 2.76 24.02
N MET A 29 11.08 3.81 24.86
CA MET A 29 11.23 5.19 24.37
C MET A 29 12.53 5.38 23.59
N ARG A 30 13.67 4.89 24.09
CA ARG A 30 14.95 4.89 23.35
C ARG A 30 14.83 4.19 21.99
N SER A 31 14.08 3.09 21.93
CA SER A 31 13.89 2.35 20.68
C SER A 31 12.99 3.09 19.69
N LEU A 32 11.94 3.77 20.18
CA LEU A 32 11.06 4.61 19.36
C LEU A 32 11.78 5.87 18.85
N ASP A 33 12.63 6.48 19.67
CA ASP A 33 13.44 7.65 19.28
C ASP A 33 14.51 7.28 18.23
N HIS A 34 14.86 6.00 18.15
CA HIS A 34 15.80 5.46 17.18
C HIS A 34 15.17 4.38 16.28
N LEU A 35 13.88 4.56 15.96
CA LEU A 35 13.05 3.53 15.30
C LEU A 35 13.71 2.94 14.05
N ARG A 36 14.30 3.77 13.17
CA ARG A 36 15.00 3.26 11.98
C ARG A 36 16.13 2.30 12.34
N ARG A 37 16.99 2.65 13.29
CA ARG A 37 18.08 1.78 13.76
C ARG A 37 17.54 0.51 14.39
N THR A 38 16.48 0.61 15.20
CA THR A 38 15.84 -0.54 15.83
C THR A 38 15.28 -1.50 14.78
N LEU A 39 14.51 -1.00 13.81
CA LEU A 39 13.93 -1.81 12.74
C LEU A 39 14.97 -2.35 11.75
N SER A 40 16.17 -1.77 11.71
CA SER A 40 17.29 -2.29 10.91
C SER A 40 18.04 -3.44 11.58
N HIS A 41 17.66 -3.87 12.79
CA HIS A 41 18.29 -5.02 13.44
C HIS A 41 18.08 -6.32 12.64
N LEU A 42 19.11 -7.16 12.60
CA LEU A 42 19.09 -8.48 11.99
C LEU A 42 19.82 -9.47 12.92
N PRO A 43 19.39 -10.74 12.97
CA PRO A 43 18.17 -11.26 12.35
C PRO A 43 16.90 -10.72 13.03
N LEU A 44 15.76 -10.72 12.33
CA LEU A 44 14.50 -10.18 12.89
C LEU A 44 14.01 -10.98 14.11
N SER A 45 14.33 -12.28 14.16
CA SER A 45 14.09 -13.18 15.29
C SER A 45 14.76 -12.74 16.60
N GLU A 46 15.73 -11.82 16.53
CA GLU A 46 16.49 -11.33 17.68
C GLU A 46 16.19 -9.88 18.03
N LEU A 47 15.18 -9.26 17.40
CA LEU A 47 14.84 -7.84 17.59
C LEU A 47 14.72 -7.48 19.10
N PRO A 48 15.70 -6.76 19.68
CA PRO A 48 15.85 -6.70 21.13
C PRO A 48 14.66 -6.05 21.85
N LEU A 49 14.02 -5.06 21.20
CA LEU A 49 12.88 -4.34 21.75
C LEU A 49 11.70 -5.29 22.05
N LEU A 50 11.41 -6.24 21.16
CA LEU A 50 10.21 -7.07 21.29
C LEU A 50 10.48 -8.33 22.12
N ARG A 51 11.74 -8.78 22.18
CA ARG A 51 12.16 -9.96 22.96
C ARG A 51 12.24 -9.69 24.45
N ARG A 52 12.63 -8.47 24.82
CA ARG A 52 12.79 -8.04 26.20
C ARG A 52 11.46 -8.16 26.94
N GLU A 53 11.47 -8.80 28.11
CA GLU A 53 10.27 -9.06 28.94
C GLU A 53 9.07 -9.69 28.19
N ASN A 54 9.32 -10.33 27.04
CA ASN A 54 8.28 -10.87 26.17
C ASN A 54 7.17 -9.84 25.86
N LEU A 55 7.56 -8.63 25.42
CA LEU A 55 6.63 -7.52 25.19
C LEU A 55 5.67 -7.74 24.03
N ALA A 56 6.09 -8.49 23.01
CA ALA A 56 5.28 -8.80 21.84
C ALA A 56 5.55 -10.21 21.32
N PRO A 57 5.22 -11.28 22.09
CA PRO A 57 5.42 -12.66 21.68
C PRO A 57 4.80 -12.96 20.31
N TYR A 58 3.63 -12.36 20.06
CA TYR A 58 2.89 -12.49 18.80
C TYR A 58 3.72 -12.09 17.57
N PHE A 59 4.70 -11.19 17.71
CA PHE A 59 5.58 -10.84 16.60
C PHE A 59 6.46 -12.02 16.17
N TYR A 60 6.95 -12.80 17.12
CA TYR A 60 7.76 -13.99 16.83
C TYR A 60 6.90 -15.13 16.29
N ASP A 61 5.64 -15.24 16.73
CA ASP A 61 4.67 -16.13 16.11
C ASP A 61 4.47 -15.73 14.63
N TRP A 62 4.32 -14.44 14.32
CA TRP A 62 4.20 -13.96 12.94
C TRP A 62 5.43 -14.31 12.10
N LEU A 63 6.63 -14.16 12.65
CA LEU A 63 7.88 -14.53 11.97
C LEU A 63 8.01 -16.04 11.71
N ALA A 64 7.39 -16.88 12.54
CA ALA A 64 7.33 -18.32 12.35
C ALA A 64 6.33 -18.75 11.24
N HIS A 65 5.45 -17.84 10.81
CA HIS A 65 4.45 -18.04 9.77
C HIS A 65 4.64 -17.07 8.59
N PRO A 66 5.75 -17.15 7.84
CA PRO A 66 6.03 -16.20 6.74
C PRO A 66 5.14 -16.41 5.51
N ASP A 67 4.61 -17.61 5.32
CA ASP A 67 3.68 -17.96 4.25
C ASP A 67 2.23 -17.71 4.72
N GLY A 68 1.31 -17.52 3.77
CA GLY A 68 -0.12 -17.35 4.03
C GLY A 68 -0.82 -18.64 4.46
N ASP A 69 -0.32 -19.30 5.50
CA ASP A 69 -0.80 -20.60 5.98
C ASP A 69 -2.08 -20.50 6.85
N ASP A 70 -2.45 -21.63 7.46
CA ASP A 70 -3.62 -21.76 8.33
C ASP A 70 -3.61 -20.80 9.53
N TYR A 71 -2.43 -20.33 9.97
CA TYR A 71 -2.33 -19.35 11.05
C TYR A 71 -3.05 -18.06 10.67
N TRP A 72 -2.80 -17.55 9.45
CA TRP A 72 -3.39 -16.31 8.94
C TRP A 72 -4.83 -16.50 8.48
N GLU A 73 -5.15 -17.62 7.86
CA GLU A 73 -6.48 -17.89 7.32
C GLU A 73 -7.59 -17.87 8.38
N ARG A 74 -7.27 -18.30 9.61
CA ARG A 74 -8.21 -18.28 10.74
C ARG A 74 -8.71 -16.88 11.08
N SER A 75 -7.88 -15.86 10.86
CA SER A 75 -8.17 -14.46 11.19
C SER A 75 -8.47 -13.59 9.96
N CYS A 76 -8.40 -14.16 8.76
CA CYS A 76 -8.60 -13.43 7.51
C CYS A 76 -10.09 -13.18 7.23
N ILE A 77 -10.59 -11.98 7.50
CA ILE A 77 -12.00 -11.61 7.24
C ILE A 77 -12.40 -11.88 5.78
N ALA A 78 -11.51 -11.59 4.83
CA ALA A 78 -11.75 -11.78 3.41
C ALA A 78 -12.04 -13.25 3.01
N ALA A 79 -11.41 -14.21 3.70
CA ALA A 79 -11.67 -15.63 3.50
C ALA A 79 -13.04 -16.07 4.06
N HIS A 80 -13.65 -15.26 4.94
CA HIS A 80 -14.87 -15.60 5.68
C HIS A 80 -16.07 -14.70 5.35
N HIS A 81 -16.02 -13.90 4.27
CA HIS A 81 -17.15 -13.04 3.87
C HIS A 81 -18.47 -13.80 3.73
N SER A 82 -18.43 -15.06 3.28
CA SER A 82 -19.61 -15.93 3.16
C SER A 82 -20.26 -16.35 4.47
N ARG A 83 -19.68 -15.98 5.61
CA ARG A 83 -20.26 -16.20 6.94
C ARG A 83 -20.95 -14.95 7.49
N ILE A 84 -20.76 -13.79 6.84
CA ILE A 84 -21.29 -12.51 7.32
C ILE A 84 -22.77 -12.39 6.93
N ARG A 85 -23.62 -12.12 7.92
CA ARG A 85 -25.09 -12.01 7.77
C ARG A 85 -25.63 -10.63 8.10
N VAL A 86 -24.76 -9.70 8.46
CA VAL A 86 -25.11 -8.36 8.95
C VAL A 86 -24.69 -7.26 7.97
N PRO A 87 -25.42 -6.14 7.93
CA PRO A 87 -25.02 -4.95 7.19
C PRO A 87 -23.76 -4.33 7.81
N ALA A 88 -22.96 -3.62 7.01
CA ALA A 88 -21.79 -2.91 7.52
C ALA A 88 -21.56 -1.54 6.85
N LEU A 89 -21.11 -0.59 7.67
CA LEU A 89 -20.59 0.70 7.23
C LEU A 89 -19.06 0.64 7.24
N ASN A 90 -18.47 0.49 6.05
CA ASN A 90 -17.02 0.42 5.86
C ASN A 90 -16.48 1.84 5.67
N ILE A 91 -15.57 2.29 6.54
CA ILE A 91 -14.95 3.62 6.45
C ILE A 91 -13.43 3.43 6.34
N GLY A 92 -12.82 4.06 5.34
CA GLY A 92 -11.38 3.97 5.09
C GLY A 92 -10.79 5.28 4.57
N GLY A 93 -9.47 5.30 4.37
CA GLY A 93 -8.74 6.41 3.79
C GLY A 93 -7.78 5.96 2.69
N TRP A 94 -7.61 6.78 1.64
CA TRP A 94 -6.67 6.49 0.55
C TRP A 94 -5.21 6.39 1.02
N TYR A 95 -4.86 7.07 2.12
CA TYR A 95 -3.53 7.06 2.72
C TYR A 95 -3.51 6.36 4.09
N ASP A 96 -4.54 5.57 4.39
CA ASP A 96 -4.55 4.73 5.60
C ASP A 96 -3.46 3.64 5.52
N LEU A 97 -3.14 3.01 6.65
CA LEU A 97 -2.23 1.86 6.68
C LEU A 97 -2.88 0.59 6.09
N PHE A 98 -4.22 0.51 6.13
CA PHE A 98 -5.02 -0.64 5.73
C PHE A 98 -6.09 -0.28 4.67
N PRO A 99 -5.72 0.37 3.54
CA PRO A 99 -6.70 0.84 2.57
C PRO A 99 -7.48 -0.30 1.91
N ALA A 100 -6.88 -1.49 1.78
CA ALA A 100 -7.52 -2.66 1.19
C ALA A 100 -8.70 -3.18 2.02
N GLY A 101 -8.62 -3.14 3.35
CA GLY A 101 -9.60 -3.80 4.23
C GLY A 101 -11.04 -3.32 4.00
N PRO A 102 -11.35 -2.02 4.13
CA PRO A 102 -12.70 -1.50 3.87
C PRO A 102 -13.19 -1.77 2.45
N LEU A 103 -12.30 -1.70 1.45
CA LEU A 103 -12.62 -1.93 0.03
C LEU A 103 -12.99 -3.39 -0.24
N ASP A 104 -12.17 -4.32 0.26
CA ASP A 104 -12.34 -5.75 0.09
C ASP A 104 -13.55 -6.26 0.88
N ASN A 105 -13.76 -5.77 2.10
CA ASN A 105 -14.92 -6.09 2.91
C ASN A 105 -16.21 -5.66 2.20
N PHE A 106 -16.26 -4.42 1.69
CA PHE A 106 -17.42 -3.93 0.96
C PHE A 106 -17.69 -4.81 -0.27
N ALA A 107 -16.71 -4.99 -1.16
CA ALA A 107 -16.92 -5.73 -2.40
C ALA A 107 -17.26 -7.21 -2.12
N GLY A 108 -16.50 -7.86 -1.24
CA GLY A 108 -16.62 -9.28 -1.00
C GLY A 108 -17.84 -9.68 -0.18
N ILE A 109 -18.31 -8.87 0.78
CA ILE A 109 -19.56 -9.14 1.50
C ILE A 109 -20.77 -8.88 0.61
N ARG A 110 -20.73 -7.86 -0.25
CA ARG A 110 -21.80 -7.63 -1.25
C ARG A 110 -21.99 -8.82 -2.18
N GLU A 111 -20.88 -9.41 -2.63
CA GLU A 111 -20.91 -10.53 -3.55
C GLU A 111 -21.26 -11.85 -2.86
N ARG A 112 -20.70 -12.11 -1.67
CA ARG A 112 -20.68 -13.45 -1.08
C ARG A 112 -21.38 -13.59 0.27
N GLY A 113 -21.92 -12.51 0.83
CA GLY A 113 -22.56 -12.52 2.15
C GLY A 113 -23.63 -13.61 2.32
N ALA A 114 -23.80 -14.12 3.54
CA ALA A 114 -24.71 -15.22 3.86
C ALA A 114 -26.18 -14.80 4.04
N ALA A 115 -26.53 -13.55 3.76
CA ALA A 115 -27.90 -13.04 3.83
C ALA A 115 -28.09 -11.83 2.90
N ASP A 116 -29.28 -11.69 2.32
CA ASP A 116 -29.63 -10.54 1.46
C ASP A 116 -29.43 -9.21 2.18
N THR A 117 -29.71 -9.16 3.48
CA THR A 117 -29.45 -7.98 4.34
C THR A 117 -27.97 -7.64 4.44
N ALA A 118 -27.09 -8.65 4.45
CA ALA A 118 -25.65 -8.43 4.42
C ALA A 118 -25.22 -7.91 3.06
N CYS A 119 -25.66 -8.57 1.97
CA CYS A 119 -25.25 -8.24 0.61
C CYS A 119 -25.74 -6.84 0.19
N ALA A 120 -27.01 -6.52 0.45
CA ALA A 120 -27.59 -5.22 0.11
C ALA A 120 -27.19 -4.11 1.09
N GLY A 121 -26.95 -4.45 2.36
CA GLY A 121 -26.69 -3.50 3.45
C GLY A 121 -25.23 -3.13 3.65
N GLN A 122 -24.39 -3.19 2.61
CA GLN A 122 -23.01 -2.67 2.69
C GLN A 122 -22.97 -1.21 2.25
N LYS A 123 -22.28 -0.37 3.02
CA LYS A 123 -21.88 0.99 2.65
C LYS A 123 -20.37 1.13 2.69
N LEU A 124 -19.82 2.00 1.85
CA LEU A 124 -18.40 2.31 1.77
C LEU A 124 -18.19 3.82 1.72
N ILE A 125 -17.35 4.33 2.62
CA ILE A 125 -16.92 5.72 2.65
C ILE A 125 -15.39 5.74 2.62
N VAL A 126 -14.80 6.41 1.62
CA VAL A 126 -13.34 6.56 1.54
C VAL A 126 -12.95 8.00 1.34
N GLY A 127 -12.28 8.58 2.33
CA GLY A 127 -11.74 9.93 2.28
C GLY A 127 -10.25 9.98 1.96
N PRO A 128 -9.66 11.16 1.80
CA PRO A 128 -8.23 11.32 1.54
C PRO A 128 -7.41 11.27 2.85
N TRP A 129 -7.78 10.38 3.77
CA TRP A 129 -7.29 10.37 5.15
C TRP A 129 -6.16 9.36 5.37
N VAL A 130 -5.44 9.58 6.46
CA VAL A 130 -4.44 8.66 7.05
C VAL A 130 -5.05 7.88 8.21
N HIS A 131 -4.26 6.98 8.81
CA HIS A 131 -4.63 6.25 10.02
C HIS A 131 -4.65 7.14 11.27
N ALA A 132 -5.69 7.96 11.38
CA ALA A 132 -5.89 8.90 12.47
C ALA A 132 -7.37 9.07 12.80
N PHE A 133 -7.66 9.30 14.09
CA PHE A 133 -8.98 9.64 14.58
C PHE A 133 -8.89 10.87 15.51
N PRO A 134 -9.68 11.94 15.26
CA PRO A 134 -10.56 12.15 14.11
C PRO A 134 -9.78 12.28 12.78
N PRO A 135 -10.43 12.06 11.62
CA PRO A 135 -9.76 12.21 10.33
C PRO A 135 -9.32 13.67 10.10
N PRO A 136 -8.07 13.89 9.67
CA PRO A 136 -7.56 15.25 9.44
C PRO A 136 -7.96 15.78 8.06
N ALA A 137 -8.13 17.11 7.94
CA ALA A 137 -8.23 17.80 6.65
C ALA A 137 -6.87 17.87 5.92
N ILE A 138 -5.77 17.67 6.66
CA ILE A 138 -4.39 17.70 6.13
C ILE A 138 -3.85 16.28 6.17
N THR A 139 -3.39 15.80 5.01
CA THR A 139 -2.81 14.48 4.82
C THR A 139 -1.41 14.62 4.27
N GLY A 140 -0.41 14.40 5.13
CA GLY A 140 0.99 14.73 4.85
C GLY A 140 1.16 16.23 4.60
N GLN A 141 1.63 16.58 3.40
CA GLN A 141 1.90 17.95 2.97
C GLN A 141 0.72 18.61 2.25
N ARG A 142 -0.39 17.89 2.06
CA ARG A 142 -1.54 18.38 1.29
C ARG A 142 -2.73 18.65 2.20
N ASN A 143 -3.33 19.83 2.03
CA ASN A 143 -4.61 20.18 2.64
C ASN A 143 -5.74 19.87 1.64
N PHE A 144 -6.65 18.98 2.02
CA PHE A 144 -7.83 18.60 1.23
C PHE A 144 -9.08 19.41 1.59
N GLY A 145 -8.95 20.37 2.50
CA GLY A 145 -10.03 21.26 2.94
C GLY A 145 -10.90 20.62 4.02
N TRP A 146 -11.58 21.45 4.81
CA TRP A 146 -12.50 20.97 5.85
C TRP A 146 -13.68 20.19 5.29
N ASP A 147 -14.06 20.43 4.04
CA ASP A 147 -15.09 19.67 3.33
C ASP A 147 -14.70 18.19 3.11
N SER A 148 -13.40 17.86 3.19
CA SER A 148 -12.93 16.45 3.16
C SER A 148 -13.14 15.70 4.48
N VAL A 149 -13.50 16.40 5.56
CA VAL A 149 -13.70 15.82 6.90
C VAL A 149 -15.19 15.57 7.10
N LEU A 150 -15.55 14.34 7.47
CA LEU A 150 -16.93 13.98 7.77
C LEU A 150 -17.16 13.88 9.29
N ASN A 151 -18.40 14.13 9.71
CA ASN A 151 -18.84 13.88 11.08
C ASN A 151 -19.09 12.38 11.29
N TRP A 152 -18.05 11.64 11.70
CA TRP A 152 -18.15 10.18 11.88
C TRP A 152 -19.16 9.80 12.96
N GLY A 153 -19.32 10.61 14.00
CA GLY A 153 -20.30 10.35 15.05
C GLY A 153 -21.73 10.37 14.51
N GLU A 154 -22.07 11.40 13.72
CA GLU A 154 -23.38 11.49 13.07
C GLU A 154 -23.64 10.34 12.08
N LEU A 155 -22.64 9.97 11.27
CA LEU A 155 -22.73 8.82 10.37
C LEU A 155 -23.01 7.52 11.15
N GLN A 156 -22.29 7.29 12.24
CA GLN A 156 -22.45 6.11 13.09
C GLN A 156 -23.80 6.10 13.81
N TYR A 157 -24.23 7.23 14.39
CA TYR A 157 -25.54 7.31 15.03
C TYR A 157 -26.67 7.05 14.05
N ARG A 158 -26.64 7.67 12.86
CA ARG A 158 -27.62 7.44 11.79
C ARG A 158 -27.64 5.97 11.37
N TRP A 159 -26.47 5.34 11.23
CA TRP A 159 -26.37 3.92 10.89
C TRP A 159 -26.97 3.01 11.95
N PHE A 160 -26.59 3.20 13.22
CA PHE A 160 -27.06 2.37 14.33
C PHE A 160 -28.53 2.63 14.68
N ASP A 161 -29.03 3.85 14.56
CA ASP A 161 -30.44 4.16 14.75
C ASP A 161 -31.32 3.35 13.79
N HIS A 162 -30.90 3.17 12.54
CA HIS A 162 -31.61 2.33 11.60
C HIS A 162 -31.54 0.84 11.96
N TRP A 163 -30.33 0.30 12.13
CA TRP A 163 -30.13 -1.16 12.25
C TRP A 163 -30.34 -1.74 13.65
N LEU A 164 -30.29 -0.91 14.70
CA LEU A 164 -30.41 -1.35 16.09
C LEU A 164 -31.64 -0.82 16.82
N LYS A 165 -32.30 0.24 16.31
CA LYS A 165 -33.46 0.87 16.94
C LYS A 165 -34.70 0.95 16.04
N ASP A 166 -34.65 0.39 14.84
CA ASP A 166 -35.73 0.43 13.85
C ASP A 166 -36.18 1.87 13.48
N ILE A 167 -35.26 2.83 13.55
CA ILE A 167 -35.53 4.22 13.16
C ILE A 167 -35.29 4.38 11.65
N TYR A 168 -36.37 4.44 10.88
CA TYR A 168 -36.30 4.64 9.43
C TYR A 168 -35.86 6.05 9.06
N ASN A 169 -34.58 6.22 8.77
CA ASN A 169 -33.96 7.50 8.41
C ASN A 169 -33.47 7.57 6.94
N GLY A 170 -33.63 6.48 6.17
CA GLY A 170 -33.34 6.43 4.73
C GLY A 170 -31.94 5.96 4.36
N VAL A 171 -31.06 5.64 5.33
CA VAL A 171 -29.69 5.19 5.07
C VAL A 171 -29.62 3.95 4.16
N GLU A 172 -30.63 3.09 4.22
CA GLU A 172 -30.77 1.91 3.38
C GLU A 172 -31.00 2.22 1.89
N ARG A 173 -31.57 3.40 1.57
CA ARG A 173 -31.89 3.84 0.20
C ARG A 173 -30.81 4.67 -0.47
N GLU A 174 -29.83 5.14 0.29
CA GLU A 174 -28.70 5.92 -0.24
C GLU A 174 -27.82 5.08 -1.16
N ARG A 175 -27.12 5.73 -2.10
CA ARG A 175 -26.11 5.04 -2.91
C ARG A 175 -25.02 4.46 -2.00
N PRO A 176 -24.55 3.23 -2.24
CA PRO A 176 -23.76 2.49 -1.27
C PRO A 176 -22.32 2.97 -1.14
N VAL A 177 -21.79 3.75 -2.09
CA VAL A 177 -20.40 4.17 -2.09
C VAL A 177 -20.31 5.70 -2.07
N GLN A 178 -19.45 6.23 -1.22
CA GLN A 178 -19.07 7.64 -1.17
C GLN A 178 -17.55 7.74 -1.13
N ILE A 179 -16.95 8.34 -2.14
CA ILE A 179 -15.49 8.45 -2.29
C ILE A 179 -15.08 9.89 -2.45
N PHE A 180 -13.94 10.25 -1.87
CA PHE A 180 -13.30 11.53 -2.14
C PHE A 180 -12.37 11.37 -3.34
N VAL A 181 -12.74 11.95 -4.47
CA VAL A 181 -11.88 12.02 -5.65
C VAL A 181 -10.89 13.16 -5.42
N MET A 182 -9.63 12.83 -5.15
CA MET A 182 -8.57 13.82 -4.99
C MET A 182 -8.50 14.71 -6.23
N ASN A 183 -8.22 16.00 -6.02
CA ASN A 183 -8.32 17.07 -7.03
C ASN A 183 -9.74 17.43 -7.52
N HIS A 184 -10.81 16.79 -7.01
CA HIS A 184 -12.19 17.04 -7.42
C HIS A 184 -13.16 17.24 -6.24
N GLY A 185 -13.24 16.30 -5.29
CA GLY A 185 -14.11 16.38 -4.12
C GLY A 185 -14.92 15.09 -3.88
N TRP A 186 -15.89 15.13 -2.97
CA TRP A 186 -16.78 14.00 -2.68
C TRP A 186 -17.66 13.64 -3.88
N ARG A 187 -17.79 12.35 -4.15
CA ARG A 187 -18.69 11.79 -5.14
C ARG A 187 -19.34 10.51 -4.60
N VAL A 188 -20.63 10.36 -4.87
CA VAL A 188 -21.38 9.14 -4.58
C VAL A 188 -21.35 8.20 -5.78
N GLU A 189 -21.35 6.88 -5.53
CA GLU A 189 -21.24 5.81 -6.52
C GLU A 189 -22.17 4.62 -6.16
N ASP A 190 -22.54 3.82 -7.15
CA ASP A 190 -23.43 2.65 -6.95
C ASP A 190 -22.68 1.38 -6.56
N GLU A 191 -21.37 1.35 -6.79
CA GLU A 191 -20.57 0.13 -6.69
C GLU A 191 -19.08 0.46 -6.57
N TRP A 192 -18.34 -0.53 -6.09
CA TRP A 192 -16.89 -0.53 -6.03
C TRP A 192 -16.36 -1.92 -6.40
N PRO A 193 -15.39 -2.03 -7.32
CA PRO A 193 -14.90 -0.98 -8.22
C PRO A 193 -16.02 -0.42 -9.11
N LEU A 194 -15.87 0.80 -9.64
CA LEU A 194 -16.89 1.46 -10.48
C LEU A 194 -17.10 0.63 -11.78
N ALA A 195 -18.33 0.28 -12.21
CA ALA A 195 -18.50 -0.54 -13.43
C ALA A 195 -18.04 0.16 -14.70
N ARG A 196 -18.03 1.49 -14.71
CA ARG A 196 -17.51 2.29 -15.84
C ARG A 196 -15.98 2.38 -15.88
N THR A 197 -15.29 1.62 -15.03
CA THR A 197 -13.82 1.52 -15.04
C THR A 197 -13.35 0.91 -16.34
N ARG A 198 -12.39 1.58 -16.99
CA ARG A 198 -11.61 1.03 -18.10
C ARG A 198 -10.18 0.82 -17.60
N TYR A 199 -9.79 -0.44 -17.45
CA TYR A 199 -8.41 -0.78 -17.11
C TYR A 199 -7.52 -0.55 -18.34
N THR A 200 -6.79 0.56 -18.32
CA THR A 200 -5.96 1.04 -19.43
C THR A 200 -4.48 0.78 -19.13
N PRO A 201 -3.76 0.02 -19.97
CA PRO A 201 -2.34 -0.19 -19.81
C PRO A 201 -1.55 1.06 -20.21
N PHE A 202 -0.64 1.47 -19.33
CA PHE A 202 0.43 2.43 -19.59
C PHE A 202 1.75 1.66 -19.57
N PHE A 203 2.25 1.33 -20.75
CA PHE A 203 3.50 0.60 -20.97
C PHE A 203 4.71 1.44 -20.56
N LEU A 204 5.70 0.76 -20.00
CA LEU A 204 7.00 1.34 -19.68
C LEU A 204 7.84 1.39 -20.96
N HIS A 205 8.61 2.45 -21.14
CA HIS A 205 9.61 2.59 -22.20
C HIS A 205 10.87 3.26 -21.66
N SER A 206 12.03 2.88 -22.19
CA SER A 206 13.30 3.53 -21.90
C SER A 206 14.37 3.17 -22.94
N GLY A 207 15.41 4.01 -23.02
CA GLY A 207 16.67 3.68 -23.68
C GLY A 207 17.65 2.89 -22.78
N GLY A 208 17.16 2.26 -21.70
CA GLY A 208 17.96 1.55 -20.69
C GLY A 208 18.55 2.47 -19.63
N ARG A 209 17.93 3.64 -19.42
CA ARG A 209 18.38 4.69 -18.50
C ARG A 209 17.21 5.34 -17.76
N ALA A 210 16.20 4.56 -17.36
CA ALA A 210 15.09 5.06 -16.55
C ALA A 210 15.50 5.37 -15.09
N ASN A 211 16.74 5.11 -14.67
CA ASN A 211 17.21 5.45 -13.33
C ASN A 211 17.12 6.96 -13.08
N THR A 212 16.57 7.31 -11.92
CA THR A 212 16.37 8.69 -11.43
C THR A 212 15.36 9.53 -12.22
N LEU A 213 14.94 10.67 -11.65
CA LEU A 213 14.07 11.66 -12.31
C LEU A 213 14.68 12.27 -13.58
N ASN A 214 15.99 12.17 -13.76
CA ASN A 214 16.71 12.66 -14.94
C ASN A 214 16.90 11.57 -16.01
N GLY A 215 16.36 10.37 -15.77
CA GLY A 215 16.37 9.26 -16.73
C GLY A 215 15.46 9.50 -17.94
N ASP A 216 15.44 8.53 -18.85
CA ASP A 216 14.64 8.56 -20.08
C ASP A 216 13.38 7.66 -20.04
N GLY A 217 12.93 7.31 -18.83
CA GLY A 217 11.75 6.48 -18.62
C GLY A 217 10.44 7.19 -18.99
N VAL A 218 9.66 6.57 -19.87
CA VAL A 218 8.37 7.08 -20.36
C VAL A 218 7.25 6.09 -20.04
N LEU A 219 6.06 6.62 -19.70
CA LEU A 219 4.81 5.88 -19.71
C LEU A 219 3.99 6.30 -20.93
N SER A 220 3.56 5.33 -21.74
CA SER A 220 2.66 5.55 -22.89
C SER A 220 1.58 4.47 -22.96
N MET A 221 0.47 4.78 -23.62
CA MET A 221 -0.54 3.75 -23.97
C MET A 221 -0.13 2.92 -25.20
N ASP A 222 0.92 3.35 -25.92
CA ASP A 222 1.45 2.63 -27.07
C ASP A 222 2.25 1.40 -26.60
N PRO A 223 2.00 0.19 -27.14
CA PRO A 223 2.80 -0.97 -26.81
C PRO A 223 4.28 -0.79 -27.18
N PRO A 224 5.22 -1.37 -26.40
CA PRO A 224 6.65 -1.26 -26.70
C PRO A 224 7.06 -2.05 -27.93
N SER A 225 8.06 -1.53 -28.63
CA SER A 225 8.87 -2.27 -29.60
C SER A 225 10.09 -2.89 -28.89
N THR A 226 11.05 -3.44 -29.65
CA THR A 226 12.32 -3.88 -29.07
C THR A 226 13.09 -2.71 -28.45
N GLN A 227 13.36 -2.80 -27.14
CA GLN A 227 14.04 -1.77 -26.36
C GLN A 227 14.98 -2.44 -25.34
N PRO A 228 16.11 -1.81 -24.98
CA PRO A 228 17.00 -2.35 -23.95
C PRO A 228 16.31 -2.29 -22.57
N PRO A 229 16.58 -3.25 -21.67
CA PRO A 229 16.03 -3.22 -20.31
C PRO A 229 16.73 -2.18 -19.43
N ASP A 230 16.06 -1.79 -18.36
CA ASP A 230 16.62 -0.96 -17.29
C ASP A 230 17.27 -1.83 -16.20
N THR A 231 18.35 -1.35 -15.59
CA THR A 231 19.04 -2.08 -14.51
C THR A 231 19.36 -1.19 -13.33
N PHE A 232 19.36 -1.76 -12.13
CA PHE A 232 19.83 -1.10 -10.93
C PHE A 232 20.37 -2.10 -9.91
N ALA A 233 21.18 -1.62 -8.96
CA ALA A 233 21.67 -2.42 -7.84
C ALA A 233 20.82 -2.12 -6.60
N TYR A 234 20.27 -3.16 -6.00
CA TYR A 234 19.60 -3.08 -4.71
C TYR A 234 20.56 -3.55 -3.61
N ASP A 235 20.92 -2.62 -2.72
CA ASP A 235 21.66 -2.91 -1.48
C ASP A 235 20.69 -2.90 -0.28
N PRO A 236 20.43 -4.05 0.38
CA PRO A 236 19.60 -4.08 1.58
C PRO A 236 20.11 -3.18 2.72
N MET A 237 21.38 -2.79 2.72
CA MET A 237 21.99 -1.90 3.71
C MET A 237 21.78 -0.40 3.41
N ASP A 238 21.43 -0.05 2.18
CA ASP A 238 20.94 1.29 1.81
C ASP A 238 19.58 1.17 1.09
N PRO A 239 18.51 0.75 1.79
CA PRO A 239 17.21 0.63 1.16
C PRO A 239 16.61 2.00 0.86
N VAL A 240 15.80 2.08 -0.20
CA VAL A 240 14.95 3.24 -0.48
C VAL A 240 14.08 3.52 0.74
N PRO A 241 14.17 4.71 1.34
CA PRO A 241 13.43 5.02 2.55
C PRO A 241 11.95 5.24 2.24
N THR A 242 11.09 4.86 3.19
CA THR A 242 9.68 5.21 3.14
C THR A 242 9.50 6.71 3.29
N VAL A 243 8.91 7.33 2.27
CA VAL A 243 8.40 8.70 2.27
C VAL A 243 6.90 8.60 2.00
N GLY A 244 6.07 9.27 2.79
CA GLY A 244 4.62 9.18 2.63
C GLY A 244 3.90 8.07 3.40
N ALA A 245 4.53 7.46 4.41
CA ALA A 245 3.90 6.44 5.27
C ALA A 245 2.58 6.89 5.91
N GLN A 246 2.41 8.21 6.11
CA GLN A 246 1.20 8.84 6.64
C GLN A 246 0.82 10.03 5.76
N GLY A 247 0.51 9.78 4.49
CA GLY A 247 -0.04 10.77 3.59
C GLY A 247 0.89 11.24 2.49
N ILE A 248 0.51 12.35 1.87
CA ILE A 248 1.17 12.85 0.65
C ILE A 248 2.46 13.57 1.00
N HIS A 249 3.55 13.20 0.34
CA HIS A 249 4.84 13.85 0.47
C HIS A 249 5.46 14.04 -0.91
N ASP A 250 6.41 14.96 -1.01
CA ASP A 250 7.22 15.16 -2.21
C ASP A 250 8.25 14.06 -2.39
N HIS A 251 8.22 13.40 -3.55
CA HIS A 251 9.08 12.28 -3.87
C HIS A 251 10.37 12.65 -4.61
N ARG A 252 10.52 13.91 -5.06
CA ARG A 252 11.68 14.34 -5.87
C ARG A 252 13.04 13.95 -5.29
N HIS A 253 13.19 13.95 -3.96
CA HIS A 253 14.44 13.54 -3.32
C HIS A 253 14.73 12.04 -3.52
N ILE A 254 13.72 11.19 -3.40
CA ILE A 254 13.83 9.74 -3.60
C ILE A 254 14.14 9.41 -5.05
N GLU A 255 13.52 10.13 -5.98
CA GLU A 255 13.74 9.98 -7.41
C GLU A 255 15.17 10.37 -7.85
N THR A 256 16.05 10.84 -6.96
CA THR A 256 17.47 11.05 -7.30
C THR A 256 18.34 9.80 -7.13
N ARG A 257 17.80 8.75 -6.51
CA ARG A 257 18.56 7.53 -6.22
C ARG A 257 18.68 6.65 -7.47
N SER A 258 19.86 6.06 -7.67
CA SER A 258 20.13 5.18 -8.82
C SER A 258 19.37 3.85 -8.76
N ASP A 259 18.87 3.45 -7.59
CA ASP A 259 18.03 2.27 -7.38
C ASP A 259 16.52 2.55 -7.48
N VAL A 260 16.15 3.71 -8.02
CA VAL A 260 14.76 4.08 -8.33
C VAL A 260 14.66 4.34 -9.83
N LEU A 261 13.88 3.50 -10.52
CA LEU A 261 13.50 3.70 -11.91
C LEU A 261 12.27 4.61 -11.96
N VAL A 262 12.28 5.62 -12.83
CA VAL A 262 11.22 6.62 -12.95
C VAL A 262 10.69 6.64 -14.37
N TYR A 263 9.39 6.38 -14.53
CA TYR A 263 8.69 6.44 -15.81
C TYR A 263 7.57 7.47 -15.72
N SER A 264 7.50 8.39 -16.68
CA SER A 264 6.47 9.44 -16.67
C SER A 264 5.78 9.58 -18.01
N THR A 265 4.49 9.91 -18.01
CA THR A 265 3.84 10.42 -19.23
C THR A 265 4.44 11.78 -19.61
N PRO A 266 4.27 12.22 -20.87
CA PRO A 266 4.23 13.65 -21.19
C PRO A 266 3.24 14.40 -20.29
N PRO A 267 3.32 15.74 -20.17
CA PRO A 267 2.25 16.51 -19.54
C PRO A 267 0.92 16.18 -20.21
N LEU A 268 -0.08 15.84 -19.41
CA LEU A 268 -1.37 15.42 -19.93
C LEU A 268 -2.04 16.56 -20.68
N GLU A 269 -2.52 16.28 -21.89
CA GLU A 269 -3.24 17.25 -22.71
C GLU A 269 -4.67 17.48 -22.21
N GLU A 270 -5.25 16.45 -21.59
CA GLU A 270 -6.58 16.40 -21.01
C GLU A 270 -6.55 15.82 -19.60
N GLU A 271 -7.59 16.07 -18.82
CA GLU A 271 -7.67 15.52 -17.47
C GLU A 271 -8.00 14.02 -17.50
N ILE A 272 -7.28 13.22 -16.71
CA ILE A 272 -7.51 11.78 -16.58
C ILE A 272 -7.89 11.46 -15.15
N GLU A 273 -9.06 10.84 -14.95
CA GLU A 273 -9.46 10.32 -13.65
C GLU A 273 -9.03 8.86 -13.51
N VAL A 274 -8.34 8.57 -12.42
CA VAL A 274 -7.93 7.23 -12.02
C VAL A 274 -8.61 6.92 -10.68
N THR A 275 -9.62 6.06 -10.70
CA THR A 275 -10.40 5.68 -9.51
C THR A 275 -10.66 4.19 -9.53
N GLY A 276 -10.04 3.46 -8.59
CA GLY A 276 -10.18 2.02 -8.49
C GLY A 276 -8.88 1.32 -8.09
N PRO A 277 -8.84 -0.02 -8.19
CA PRO A 277 -7.64 -0.79 -7.96
C PRO A 277 -6.53 -0.53 -8.99
N VAL A 278 -5.28 -0.40 -8.54
CA VAL A 278 -4.11 -0.11 -9.40
C VAL A 278 -3.13 -1.27 -9.34
N LYS A 279 -2.61 -1.71 -10.49
CA LYS A 279 -1.64 -2.81 -10.56
C LYS A 279 -0.49 -2.47 -11.49
N LEU A 280 0.72 -2.93 -11.18
CA LEU A 280 1.83 -2.98 -12.12
C LEU A 280 2.06 -4.43 -12.54
N ILE A 281 2.02 -4.68 -13.85
CA ILE A 281 2.52 -5.93 -14.44
C ILE A 281 3.98 -5.67 -14.81
N LEU A 282 4.90 -6.27 -14.07
CA LEU A 282 6.34 -6.08 -14.21
C LEU A 282 6.99 -7.38 -14.68
N PHE A 283 7.65 -7.34 -15.83
CA PHE A 283 8.59 -8.37 -16.24
C PHE A 283 9.97 -7.98 -15.74
N ALA A 284 10.53 -8.79 -14.83
CA ALA A 284 11.83 -8.50 -14.24
C ALA A 284 12.65 -9.75 -13.95
N ALA A 285 13.96 -9.59 -13.85
CA ALA A 285 14.90 -10.59 -13.39
C ALA A 285 15.75 -10.02 -12.26
N SER A 286 16.30 -10.92 -11.43
CA SER A 286 17.26 -10.58 -10.39
C SER A 286 18.50 -11.46 -10.48
N SER A 287 19.66 -10.94 -10.07
CA SER A 287 20.84 -11.78 -9.83
C SER A 287 20.74 -12.62 -8.55
N ALA A 288 19.70 -12.40 -7.73
CA ALA A 288 19.46 -13.12 -6.49
C ALA A 288 18.35 -14.17 -6.64
N PRO A 289 18.34 -15.23 -5.79
CA PRO A 289 17.28 -16.23 -5.78
C PRO A 289 15.96 -15.72 -5.19
N ASP A 290 15.99 -14.59 -4.49
CA ASP A 290 14.80 -13.87 -4.01
C ASP A 290 15.14 -12.38 -3.88
N THR A 291 14.14 -11.53 -4.00
CA THR A 291 14.24 -10.07 -3.83
C THR A 291 12.84 -9.49 -3.70
N ASP A 292 12.72 -8.19 -3.48
CA ASP A 292 11.44 -7.49 -3.57
C ASP A 292 11.40 -6.59 -4.81
N PHE A 293 10.20 -6.33 -5.32
CA PHE A 293 9.94 -5.27 -6.29
C PHE A 293 8.83 -4.37 -5.74
N THR A 294 9.08 -3.07 -5.68
CA THR A 294 8.14 -2.05 -5.22
C THR A 294 7.68 -1.18 -6.38
N ALA A 295 6.44 -0.71 -6.31
CA ALA A 295 5.86 0.20 -7.27
C ALA A 295 5.12 1.32 -6.56
N ARG A 296 5.20 2.55 -7.09
CA ARG A 296 4.46 3.69 -6.55
C ARG A 296 3.90 4.55 -7.68
N LEU A 297 2.62 4.86 -7.56
CA LEU A 297 1.93 5.80 -8.43
C LEU A 297 2.08 7.23 -7.87
N ILE A 298 2.55 8.14 -8.72
CA ILE A 298 2.86 9.54 -8.41
C ILE A 298 2.07 10.47 -9.34
N GLU A 299 1.52 11.54 -8.77
CA GLU A 299 1.07 12.73 -9.50
C GLU A 299 2.18 13.77 -9.54
N VAL A 300 2.62 14.19 -10.73
CA VAL A 300 3.60 15.27 -10.88
C VAL A 300 2.90 16.53 -11.37
N ALA A 301 2.92 17.58 -10.55
CA ALA A 301 2.37 18.88 -10.91
C ALA A 301 3.30 19.65 -11.88
N PRO A 302 2.80 20.67 -12.62
CA PRO A 302 3.61 21.47 -13.55
C PRO A 302 4.82 22.16 -12.92
N ASN A 303 4.77 22.44 -11.62
CA ASN A 303 5.88 23.01 -10.84
C ASN A 303 6.93 21.97 -10.40
N GLY A 304 6.75 20.69 -10.78
CA GLY A 304 7.62 19.58 -10.44
C GLY A 304 7.31 18.88 -9.12
N TYR A 305 6.34 19.34 -8.31
CA TYR A 305 5.96 18.64 -7.08
C TYR A 305 5.46 17.22 -7.40
N ALA A 306 6.07 16.21 -6.80
CA ALA A 306 5.81 14.79 -7.06
C ALA A 306 5.08 14.16 -5.86
N ALA A 307 3.75 14.06 -5.94
CA ALA A 307 2.88 13.60 -4.87
C ALA A 307 2.59 12.10 -4.98
N ASN A 308 2.91 11.32 -3.95
CA ASN A 308 2.51 9.92 -3.90
C ASN A 308 1.00 9.73 -3.77
N LEU A 309 0.46 8.74 -4.49
CA LEU A 309 -0.97 8.38 -4.48
C LEU A 309 -1.22 7.03 -3.83
N CYS A 310 -0.58 5.98 -4.33
CA CYS A 310 -0.67 4.62 -3.79
C CYS A 310 0.59 3.83 -4.12
N GLU A 311 0.86 2.77 -3.38
CA GLU A 311 2.09 1.99 -3.47
C GLU A 311 1.88 0.52 -3.14
N GLY A 312 2.77 -0.32 -3.65
CA GLY A 312 2.72 -1.77 -3.47
C GLY A 312 4.11 -2.39 -3.43
N VAL A 313 4.17 -3.63 -2.97
CA VAL A 313 5.37 -4.47 -2.99
C VAL A 313 4.97 -5.89 -3.37
N ILE A 314 5.86 -6.58 -4.07
CA ILE A 314 5.82 -8.03 -4.19
C ILE A 314 7.18 -8.58 -3.78
N ARG A 315 7.17 -9.59 -2.91
CA ARG A 315 8.35 -10.39 -2.61
C ARG A 315 8.40 -11.56 -3.57
N ALA A 316 9.51 -11.72 -4.29
CA ALA A 316 9.57 -12.55 -5.48
C ALA A 316 9.29 -14.04 -5.22
N ARG A 317 9.61 -14.54 -4.03
CA ARG A 317 9.24 -15.91 -3.62
C ARG A 317 7.72 -16.16 -3.56
N TYR A 318 6.91 -15.10 -3.51
CA TYR A 318 5.44 -15.14 -3.47
C TYR A 318 4.78 -14.68 -4.78
N ARG A 319 5.54 -14.58 -5.88
CA ARG A 319 5.06 -14.09 -7.18
C ARG A 319 3.81 -14.83 -7.70
N ASP A 320 3.71 -16.12 -7.43
CA ASP A 320 2.62 -16.99 -7.91
C ASP A 320 1.53 -17.17 -6.85
N THR A 321 1.92 -17.27 -5.57
CA THR A 321 1.00 -17.44 -4.45
C THR A 321 1.68 -17.07 -3.13
N THR A 322 0.90 -16.56 -2.17
CA THR A 322 1.35 -16.36 -0.80
C THR A 322 1.30 -17.63 0.04
N ARG A 323 0.57 -18.68 -0.40
CA ARG A 323 0.39 -19.94 0.37
C ARG A 323 1.67 -20.75 0.54
N ARG A 324 2.59 -20.63 -0.41
CA ARG A 324 3.86 -21.34 -0.40
C ARG A 324 4.90 -20.55 -1.17
N SER A 325 6.04 -20.32 -0.55
CA SER A 325 7.16 -19.67 -1.22
C SER A 325 7.85 -20.58 -2.26
N THR A 326 8.30 -19.98 -3.37
CA THR A 326 9.17 -20.63 -4.36
C THR A 326 10.26 -19.67 -4.83
N LEU A 327 11.53 -20.05 -4.70
CA LEU A 327 12.64 -19.19 -5.12
C LEU A 327 12.66 -18.96 -6.65
N MET A 328 13.33 -17.89 -7.06
CA MET A 328 13.65 -17.61 -8.45
C MET A 328 14.95 -18.28 -8.86
N GLU A 329 15.06 -18.58 -10.14
CA GLU A 329 16.33 -18.82 -10.83
C GLU A 329 17.01 -17.48 -11.16
N PRO A 330 18.23 -17.19 -10.65
CA PRO A 330 18.94 -15.96 -10.96
C PRO A 330 19.12 -15.72 -12.46
N GLY A 331 18.86 -14.49 -12.90
CA GLY A 331 18.98 -14.04 -14.29
C GLY A 331 17.81 -14.40 -15.21
N ARG A 332 16.88 -15.25 -14.76
CA ARG A 332 15.67 -15.58 -15.52
C ARG A 332 14.61 -14.48 -15.34
N PRO A 333 13.97 -13.99 -16.42
CA PRO A 333 12.81 -13.11 -16.33
C PRO A 333 11.57 -13.83 -15.79
N TYR A 334 10.83 -13.15 -14.91
CA TYR A 334 9.53 -13.55 -14.39
C TYR A 334 8.54 -12.40 -14.57
N GLN A 335 7.25 -12.75 -14.67
CA GLN A 335 6.17 -11.77 -14.55
C GLN A 335 5.77 -11.63 -13.08
N PHE A 336 5.70 -10.40 -12.61
CA PHE A 336 5.22 -10.04 -11.28
C PHE A 336 3.97 -9.17 -11.42
N THR A 337 2.95 -9.45 -10.62
CA THR A 337 1.78 -8.57 -10.48
C THR A 337 1.88 -7.86 -9.14
N ILE A 338 2.30 -6.59 -9.15
CA ILE A 338 2.39 -5.78 -7.94
C ILE A 338 1.04 -5.08 -7.75
N ASP A 339 0.39 -5.37 -6.63
CA ASP A 339 -0.85 -4.72 -6.22
C ASP A 339 -0.54 -3.41 -5.48
N LEU A 340 -0.96 -2.26 -6.03
CA LEU A 340 -0.80 -0.94 -5.42
C LEU A 340 -2.06 -0.56 -4.61
N VAL A 341 -2.93 -1.53 -4.34
CA VAL A 341 -4.23 -1.39 -3.69
C VAL A 341 -5.18 -0.56 -4.55
N ALA A 342 -5.37 0.72 -4.24
CA ALA A 342 -6.33 1.57 -4.93
C ALA A 342 -6.05 3.05 -4.66
N THR A 343 -6.57 3.90 -5.55
CA THR A 343 -6.62 5.35 -5.34
C THR A 343 -7.87 5.93 -6.01
N SER A 344 -8.12 7.21 -5.75
CA SER A 344 -9.11 8.01 -6.48
C SER A 344 -8.57 9.42 -6.68
N ASN A 345 -7.99 9.68 -7.84
CA ASN A 345 -7.35 10.96 -8.19
C ASN A 345 -7.77 11.44 -9.57
N LEU A 346 -8.05 12.73 -9.69
CA LEU A 346 -8.15 13.42 -10.97
C LEU A 346 -6.80 14.07 -11.32
N PHE A 347 -6.07 13.49 -12.27
CA PHE A 347 -4.88 14.10 -12.84
C PHE A 347 -5.30 15.25 -13.76
N ARG A 348 -4.91 16.46 -13.40
CA ARG A 348 -5.28 17.67 -14.15
C ARG A 348 -4.46 17.80 -15.43
N ARG A 349 -4.98 18.56 -16.39
CA ARG A 349 -4.22 19.00 -17.57
C ARG A 349 -2.87 19.61 -17.15
N GLY A 350 -1.81 19.23 -17.85
CA GLY A 350 -0.43 19.66 -17.56
C GLY A 350 0.26 18.89 -16.42
N HIS A 351 -0.46 18.11 -15.61
CA HIS A 351 0.16 17.16 -14.70
C HIS A 351 0.73 15.97 -15.47
N ARG A 352 1.53 15.14 -14.81
CA ARG A 352 1.98 13.86 -15.36
C ARG A 352 1.55 12.72 -14.44
N ILE A 353 1.31 11.57 -15.05
CA ILE A 353 1.25 10.30 -14.33
C ILE A 353 2.68 9.76 -14.29
N ARG A 354 3.15 9.41 -13.10
CA ARG A 354 4.49 8.86 -12.91
C ARG A 354 4.43 7.56 -12.14
N LEU A 355 5.30 6.64 -12.52
CA LEU A 355 5.56 5.38 -11.84
C LEU A 355 7.00 5.39 -11.33
N GLU A 356 7.17 5.04 -10.07
CA GLU A 356 8.47 4.66 -9.50
C GLU A 356 8.52 3.13 -9.36
N VAL A 357 9.64 2.53 -9.74
CA VAL A 357 9.94 1.10 -9.51
C VAL A 357 11.27 0.96 -8.78
N SER A 358 11.31 0.13 -7.73
CA SER A 358 12.53 -0.18 -6.98
C SER A 358 12.45 -1.58 -6.37
N SER A 359 13.34 -1.91 -5.44
CA SER A 359 13.36 -3.17 -4.68
C SER A 359 13.29 -2.98 -3.17
N SER A 360 12.91 -1.79 -2.71
CA SER A 360 12.66 -1.54 -1.29
C SER A 360 11.75 -0.34 -1.05
N ASN A 361 11.17 -0.30 0.15
CA ASN A 361 10.42 0.83 0.71
C ASN A 361 10.43 0.65 2.24
N PHE A 362 11.55 1.02 2.86
CA PHE A 362 11.84 0.70 4.26
C PHE A 362 11.69 1.94 5.17
N PRO A 363 11.01 1.87 6.34
CA PRO A 363 10.58 0.66 7.02
C PRO A 363 9.08 0.30 6.85
N ARG A 364 8.40 0.79 5.81
CA ARG A 364 7.01 0.37 5.55
C ARG A 364 6.92 -1.15 5.36
N PHE A 365 7.82 -1.69 4.55
CA PHE A 365 8.05 -3.11 4.40
C PHE A 365 9.42 -3.45 4.99
N ASP A 366 9.57 -4.68 5.50
CA ASP A 366 10.89 -5.20 5.83
C ASP A 366 11.74 -5.30 4.55
N ARG A 367 13.06 -5.26 4.72
CA ARG A 367 14.00 -5.32 3.59
C ARG A 367 14.32 -6.77 3.28
N ASN A 368 14.17 -7.17 2.02
CA ASN A 368 14.65 -8.47 1.55
C ASN A 368 16.19 -8.48 1.51
N LEU A 369 16.82 -9.50 2.09
CA LEU A 369 18.29 -9.60 2.14
C LEU A 369 18.90 -10.23 0.89
N ASN A 370 18.08 -10.60 -0.10
CA ASN A 370 18.46 -11.18 -1.38
C ASN A 370 19.14 -12.56 -1.28
N THR A 371 18.96 -13.27 -0.18
CA THR A 371 19.60 -14.57 0.09
C THR A 371 18.72 -15.77 -0.27
N GLY A 372 17.39 -15.60 -0.26
CA GLY A 372 16.43 -16.69 -0.31
C GLY A 372 16.20 -17.41 1.02
N GLU A 373 16.93 -17.02 2.08
CA GLU A 373 16.77 -17.56 3.42
C GLU A 373 15.44 -17.14 4.06
N PRO A 374 15.00 -17.82 5.14
CA PRO A 374 13.89 -17.36 5.96
C PRO A 374 14.12 -15.94 6.48
N VAL A 375 13.13 -15.07 6.27
CA VAL A 375 13.18 -13.63 6.60
C VAL A 375 13.49 -13.40 8.09
N ALA A 376 12.96 -14.26 8.95
CA ALA A 376 13.14 -14.18 10.39
C ALA A 376 14.60 -14.37 10.82
N GLU A 377 15.34 -15.23 10.13
CA GLU A 377 16.67 -15.72 10.53
C GLU A 377 17.81 -15.12 9.72
N SER A 378 17.51 -14.55 8.54
CA SER A 378 18.54 -14.03 7.66
C SER A 378 19.21 -12.78 8.26
N SER A 379 20.55 -12.75 8.20
CA SER A 379 21.37 -11.66 8.74
C SER A 379 22.44 -11.13 7.80
N GLU A 380 22.73 -11.85 6.71
CA GLU A 380 23.84 -11.56 5.79
C GLU A 380 23.31 -11.02 4.45
N PRO A 381 23.13 -9.69 4.31
CA PRO A 381 22.59 -9.10 3.10
C PRO A 381 23.51 -9.28 1.89
N ARG A 382 22.91 -9.44 0.72
CA ARG A 382 23.61 -9.47 -0.57
C ARG A 382 23.10 -8.36 -1.47
N ILE A 383 24.00 -7.68 -2.16
CA ILE A 383 23.60 -6.74 -3.22
C ILE A 383 23.07 -7.56 -4.40
N ALA A 384 21.89 -7.20 -4.91
CA ALA A 384 21.27 -7.83 -6.07
C ALA A 384 21.19 -6.85 -7.23
N ARG A 385 21.59 -7.29 -8.43
CA ARG A 385 21.32 -6.56 -9.67
C ARG A 385 19.93 -6.92 -10.15
N GLN A 386 19.09 -5.91 -10.30
CA GLN A 386 17.74 -6.03 -10.84
C GLN A 386 17.73 -5.62 -12.30
N THR A 387 16.85 -6.22 -13.09
CA THR A 387 16.67 -5.94 -14.51
C THR A 387 15.18 -5.89 -14.82
N GLY A 388 14.68 -4.72 -15.25
CA GLY A 388 13.30 -4.52 -15.67
C GLY A 388 13.20 -4.56 -17.18
N PHE A 389 12.34 -5.43 -17.71
CA PHE A 389 12.12 -5.60 -19.15
C PHE A 389 10.85 -4.86 -19.57
N HIS A 390 10.87 -4.27 -20.76
CA HIS A 390 9.74 -3.52 -21.32
C HIS A 390 9.80 -3.51 -22.85
N ASP A 391 10.13 -4.67 -23.44
CA ASP A 391 10.11 -4.88 -24.88
C ASP A 391 8.78 -5.52 -25.33
N SER A 392 8.67 -5.81 -26.63
CA SER A 392 7.45 -6.39 -27.21
C SER A 392 7.06 -7.77 -26.67
N ASP A 393 8.03 -8.57 -26.19
CA ASP A 393 7.78 -9.93 -25.67
C ASP A 393 7.55 -9.91 -24.14
N LEU A 394 8.10 -8.90 -23.46
CA LEU A 394 8.01 -8.68 -22.01
C LEU A 394 7.44 -7.28 -21.72
N PRO A 395 6.18 -6.98 -22.08
CA PRO A 395 5.64 -5.63 -22.08
C PRO A 395 5.20 -5.20 -20.67
N SER A 396 6.15 -4.79 -19.82
CA SER A 396 5.81 -4.23 -18.50
C SER A 396 4.89 -3.02 -18.63
N HIS A 397 3.82 -2.98 -17.85
CA HIS A 397 2.83 -1.91 -17.91
C HIS A 397 2.10 -1.68 -16.59
N LEU A 398 1.82 -0.42 -16.32
CA LEU A 398 0.96 0.04 -15.25
C LEU A 398 -0.50 -0.03 -15.71
N LEU A 399 -1.33 -0.80 -15.02
CA LEU A 399 -2.75 -0.94 -15.32
C LEU A 399 -3.54 0.07 -14.47
N LEU A 400 -4.06 1.11 -15.12
CA LEU A 400 -4.79 2.18 -14.46
C LEU A 400 -6.31 2.04 -14.63
N PRO A 401 -7.11 2.17 -13.56
CA PRO A 401 -8.57 2.19 -13.62
C PRO A 401 -9.08 3.57 -14.08
N VAL A 402 -9.04 3.81 -15.39
CA VAL A 402 -9.46 5.09 -15.99
C VAL A 402 -10.99 5.18 -16.02
N ILE A 403 -11.55 6.27 -15.51
CA ILE A 403 -12.99 6.52 -15.52
C ILE A 403 -13.38 7.35 -16.75
N SER A 404 -14.23 6.79 -17.61
CA SER A 404 -14.76 7.48 -18.80
C SER A 404 -16.13 8.12 -18.52
N GLY A 405 -16.41 9.27 -19.15
CA GLY A 405 -17.75 9.88 -19.20
C GLY A 405 -18.25 10.37 -17.85
N ARG A 406 -17.71 11.52 -17.38
CA ARG A 406 -18.04 12.12 -16.08
C ARG A 406 -19.52 12.39 -15.90
#